data_AF-A0A7C4UYV8-F1
#
_entry.id   AF-A0A7C4UYV8-F1
#
_cell.length_a   1.000
_cell.length_b   1.000
_cell.length_c   1.000
_cell.angle_alpha   90.00
_cell.angle_beta   90.00
_cell.angle_gamma   90.00
#
_symmetry.space_group_name_H-M   'P 1'
#
loop_
_entity.id
_entity.type
_entity.pdbx_description
1 polymer ?
#
loop_
_entity_poly.entity_id
_entity_poly.type
_entity_poly.pdbx_seq_one_letter_code
_entity_poly.pdbx_strand_id
1 'polypeptide(L)'
;MPVTTEADVRSVLGNFRDPETGRSVTELNQVHGVRLEGDRLSVTLGLTTHSAPLWKEIGEELEDLLAARFPDLKEVKVTVERHERAPMKLGQIGLTAKSVIAVGSGKGGVGKSTIAASIAYGLKRAGCAVGLMDADVYGPSIPHLIGVNQRPSTENQKIRPIEVDGMKVMSMG
;
A
#
# COMPACT_ATOMS: atom_id res chain seq x y z
N MET A 1 -21.79 -5.43 35.75
CA MET A 1 -21.42 -5.68 34.34
C MET A 1 -20.15 -6.50 34.35
N PRO A 2 -19.95 -7.44 33.41
CA PRO A 2 -18.67 -8.14 33.32
C PRO A 2 -17.54 -7.12 33.14
N VAL A 3 -16.42 -7.34 33.82
CA VAL A 3 -15.21 -6.51 33.69
C VAL A 3 -14.64 -6.76 32.31
N THR A 4 -14.33 -5.70 31.56
CA THR A 4 -13.67 -5.82 30.26
C THR A 4 -12.38 -6.64 30.38
N THR A 5 -12.21 -7.64 29.51
CA THR A 5 -10.98 -8.43 29.44
C THR A 5 -10.20 -8.13 28.16
N GLU A 6 -8.90 -8.43 28.16
CA GLU A 6 -8.07 -8.31 26.95
C GLU A 6 -8.60 -9.20 25.80
N ALA A 7 -9.23 -10.34 26.13
CA ALA A 7 -9.84 -11.23 25.15
C ALA A 7 -11.02 -10.55 24.44
N ASP A 8 -11.83 -9.77 25.16
CA ASP A 8 -12.95 -9.02 24.58
C ASP A 8 -12.46 -7.94 23.63
N VAL A 9 -11.41 -7.20 24.03
CA VAL A 9 -10.78 -6.18 23.18
C VAL A 9 -10.23 -6.80 21.89
N ARG A 10 -9.53 -7.94 22.00
CA ARG A 10 -8.99 -8.66 20.84
C ARG A 10 -10.09 -9.18 19.91
N SER A 11 -11.26 -9.54 20.44
CA SER A 11 -12.43 -9.93 19.65
C SER A 11 -12.96 -8.75 18.81
N VAL A 12 -13.06 -7.55 19.39
CA VAL A 12 -13.46 -6.33 18.66
C VAL A 12 -12.44 -6.01 17.56
N LEU A 13 -11.14 -6.02 17.91
CA LEU A 13 -10.05 -5.79 16.96
C LEU A 13 -10.05 -6.82 15.82
N GLY A 14 -10.50 -8.05 16.06
CA GLY A 14 -10.64 -9.08 15.03
C GLY A 14 -11.64 -8.73 13.93
N ASN A 15 -12.61 -7.87 14.21
CA ASN A 15 -13.61 -7.41 13.24
C ASN A 15 -13.26 -6.07 12.61
N PHE A 16 -12.30 -5.33 13.17
CA PHE A 16 -11.86 -4.05 12.64
C PHE A 16 -11.05 -4.25 11.35
N ARG A 17 -11.40 -3.50 10.31
CA ARG A 17 -10.86 -3.70 8.95
C ARG A 17 -9.74 -2.71 8.65
N ASP A 18 -8.67 -3.21 8.07
CA ASP A 18 -7.60 -2.38 7.51
C ASP A 18 -8.12 -1.59 6.30
N PRO A 19 -7.91 -0.27 6.24
CA PRO A 19 -8.48 0.60 5.20
C PRO A 19 -7.93 0.33 3.80
N GLU A 20 -6.73 -0.26 3.67
CA GLU A 20 -6.11 -0.50 2.36
C GLU A 20 -6.51 -1.85 1.76
N THR A 21 -6.64 -2.88 2.60
CA THR A 21 -6.85 -4.26 2.15
C THR A 21 -8.26 -4.78 2.40
N GLY A 22 -9.04 -4.12 3.28
CA GLY A 22 -10.35 -4.58 3.73
C GLY A 22 -10.31 -5.85 4.59
N ARG A 23 -9.11 -6.33 4.96
CA ARG A 23 -8.93 -7.52 5.80
C ARG A 23 -8.88 -7.14 7.27
N SER A 24 -9.01 -8.12 8.16
CA SER A 24 -8.91 -7.86 9.60
C SER A 24 -7.51 -7.38 10.00
N VAL A 25 -7.43 -6.37 10.87
CA VAL A 25 -6.15 -5.88 11.41
C VAL A 25 -5.43 -6.95 12.25
N THR A 26 -6.14 -7.91 12.83
CA THR A 26 -5.50 -9.02 13.55
C THR A 26 -4.91 -10.07 12.59
N GLU A 27 -5.62 -10.41 11.50
CA GLU A 27 -5.10 -11.31 10.45
C GLU A 27 -3.83 -10.78 9.80
N LEU A 28 -3.68 -9.46 9.76
CA LEU A 28 -2.54 -8.78 9.15
C LEU A 28 -1.43 -8.45 10.14
N ASN A 29 -1.53 -8.89 11.40
CA ASN A 29 -0.58 -8.57 12.47
C ASN A 29 -0.36 -7.06 12.66
N GLN A 30 -1.41 -6.26 12.44
CA GLN A 30 -1.40 -4.81 12.59
C GLN A 30 -1.68 -4.37 14.03
N VAL A 31 -2.15 -5.27 14.90
CA VAL A 31 -2.28 -4.99 16.33
C VAL A 31 -0.94 -5.28 17.01
N HIS A 32 -0.14 -4.25 17.24
CA HIS A 32 1.21 -4.38 17.82
C HIS A 32 1.19 -4.45 19.35
N GLY A 33 0.13 -3.94 19.98
CA GLY A 33 0.00 -3.96 21.43
C GLY A 33 -1.43 -3.72 21.89
N VAL A 34 -1.83 -4.45 22.92
CA VAL A 34 -3.04 -4.20 23.71
C VAL A 34 -2.61 -4.24 25.17
N ARG A 35 -2.87 -3.16 25.92
CA ARG A 35 -2.58 -3.08 27.36
C ARG A 35 -3.83 -2.62 28.08
N LEU A 36 -4.27 -3.41 29.05
CA LEU A 36 -5.40 -3.09 29.90
C LEU A 36 -4.91 -3.00 31.35
N GLU A 37 -4.93 -1.79 31.90
CA GLU A 37 -4.45 -1.49 33.25
C GLU A 37 -5.60 -0.86 34.05
N GLY A 38 -6.30 -1.69 34.83
CA GLY A 38 -7.47 -1.24 35.59
C GLY A 38 -8.60 -0.78 34.66
N ASP A 39 -8.89 0.52 34.65
CA ASP A 39 -9.92 1.16 33.84
C ASP A 39 -9.36 1.88 32.59
N ARG A 40 -8.10 1.59 32.22
CA ARG A 40 -7.40 2.21 31.09
C ARG A 40 -7.01 1.19 30.03
N LEU A 41 -7.39 1.47 28.79
CA LEU A 41 -7.02 0.69 27.61
C LEU A 41 -6.09 1.49 26.71
N SER A 42 -4.95 0.90 26.38
CA SER A 42 -4.04 1.41 25.34
C SER A 42 -3.89 0.38 24.23
N VAL A 43 -4.13 0.80 22.98
CA VAL A 43 -3.96 -0.03 21.79
C VAL A 43 -2.94 0.61 20.86
N THR A 44 -2.00 -0.19 20.36
CA THR A 44 -1.06 0.23 19.31
C THR A 44 -1.46 -0.44 18.00
N LEU A 45 -1.90 0.36 17.04
CA LEU A 45 -2.33 -0.07 15.71
C LEU A 45 -1.31 0.35 14.66
N GLY A 46 -0.72 -0.62 13.97
CA GLY A 46 0.14 -0.40 12.82
C GLY A 46 -0.67 -0.31 11.53
N LEU A 47 -0.53 0.77 10.76
CA LEU A 47 -1.15 0.92 9.44
C LEU A 47 -0.11 0.85 8.31
N THR A 48 -0.47 0.20 7.20
CA THR A 48 0.39 0.09 6.02
C THR A 48 0.38 1.34 5.16
N THR A 49 -0.65 2.19 5.30
CA THR A 49 -0.84 3.36 4.47
C THR A 49 0.19 4.45 4.77
N HIS A 50 0.60 5.18 3.73
CA HIS A 50 1.45 6.38 3.86
C HIS A 50 0.63 7.66 4.05
N SER A 51 -0.70 7.58 4.07
CA SER A 51 -1.59 8.73 4.18
C SER A 51 -1.76 9.18 5.64
N ALA A 52 -1.12 10.29 6.02
CA ALA A 52 -1.26 10.87 7.36
C ALA A 52 -2.72 11.20 7.75
N PRO A 53 -3.60 11.71 6.85
CA PRO A 53 -5.02 11.89 7.16
C PRO A 53 -5.72 10.60 7.59
N LEU A 54 -5.47 9.49 6.87
CA LEU A 54 -6.08 8.20 7.20
C LEU A 54 -5.61 7.68 8.57
N TRP A 55 -4.38 8.00 9.00
CA TRP A 55 -3.91 7.55 10.31
C TRP A 55 -4.72 8.17 11.44
N LYS A 56 -5.01 9.46 11.33
CA LYS A 56 -5.82 10.16 12.32
C LYS A 56 -7.24 9.62 12.34
N GLU A 57 -7.88 9.56 11.17
CA GLU A 57 -9.27 9.10 11.03
C GLU A 57 -9.46 7.69 11.57
N ILE A 58 -8.60 6.75 11.20
CA ILE A 58 -8.69 5.35 11.63
C ILE A 58 -8.36 5.17 13.12
N GLY A 59 -7.44 5.99 13.65
CA GLY A 59 -7.14 6.01 15.07
C GLY A 59 -8.35 6.46 15.90
N GLU A 60 -8.97 7.57 15.51
CA GLU A 60 -10.18 8.11 16.14
C GLU A 60 -11.37 7.14 16.00
N GLU A 61 -11.58 6.54 14.82
CA GLU A 61 -12.63 5.54 14.60
C GLU A 61 -12.49 4.33 15.53
N LEU A 62 -11.27 3.80 15.68
CA LEU A 62 -11.02 2.66 16.55
C LEU A 62 -11.19 3.05 18.04
N GLU A 63 -10.76 4.25 18.41
CA GLU A 63 -10.90 4.76 19.78
C GLU A 63 -12.39 4.89 20.16
N ASP A 64 -13.19 5.52 19.30
CA ASP A 64 -14.64 5.65 19.48
C ASP A 64 -15.34 4.30 19.54
N LEU A 65 -14.96 3.37 18.66
CA LEU A 65 -15.50 2.01 18.65
C LEU A 65 -15.23 1.27 19.96
N LEU A 66 -14.01 1.36 20.48
CA LEU A 66 -13.61 0.72 21.74
C LEU A 66 -14.30 1.37 22.94
N ALA A 67 -14.35 2.71 22.98
CA ALA A 67 -15.04 3.45 24.05
C ALA A 67 -16.55 3.14 24.09
N ALA A 68 -17.20 3.03 22.93
CA ALA A 68 -18.62 2.67 22.84
C ALA A 68 -18.90 1.21 23.27
N ARG A 69 -17.95 0.31 23.04
CA ARG A 69 -18.08 -1.12 23.39
C ARG A 69 -17.78 -1.41 24.86
N PHE A 70 -16.90 -0.63 25.48
CA PHE A 70 -16.40 -0.84 26.84
C PHE A 70 -16.63 0.39 27.73
N PRO A 71 -17.89 0.69 28.09
CA PRO A 71 -18.24 1.89 28.86
C PRO A 71 -17.74 1.87 30.32
N ASP A 72 -17.20 0.75 30.80
CA ASP A 72 -16.54 0.60 32.10
C ASP A 72 -15.12 1.16 32.12
N LEU A 73 -14.51 1.41 30.96
CA LEU A 73 -13.19 2.03 30.84
C LEU A 73 -13.30 3.56 30.92
N LYS A 74 -12.46 4.19 31.73
CA LYS A 74 -12.39 5.65 31.86
C LYS A 74 -11.49 6.31 30.82
N GLU A 75 -10.51 5.56 30.32
CA GLU A 75 -9.54 6.04 29.34
C GLU A 75 -9.33 4.97 28.28
N VAL A 76 -9.57 5.32 27.02
CA VAL A 76 -9.22 4.51 25.86
C VAL A 76 -8.30 5.37 25.01
N LYS A 77 -7.15 4.82 24.63
CA LYS A 77 -6.19 5.52 23.80
C LYS A 77 -5.69 4.62 22.68
N VAL A 78 -5.82 5.09 21.44
CA VAL A 78 -5.27 4.43 20.27
C VAL A 78 -4.05 5.20 19.78
N THR A 79 -2.91 4.49 19.69
CA THR A 79 -1.69 5.03 19.06
C THR A 79 -1.52 4.36 17.71
N VAL A 80 -1.48 5.17 16.65
CA VAL A 80 -1.25 4.69 15.29
C VAL A 80 0.22 4.83 14.93
N GLU A 81 0.80 3.77 14.38
CA GLU A 81 2.18 3.76 13.90
C GLU A 81 2.31 3.08 12.53
N ARG A 82 3.52 3.13 11.97
CA ARG A 82 3.78 2.53 10.66
C ARG A 82 3.88 1.02 10.79
N HIS A 83 3.11 0.30 9.98
CA HIS A 83 3.30 -1.13 9.75
C HIS A 83 3.96 -1.35 8.39
N GLU A 84 5.22 -1.79 8.38
CA GLU A 84 5.89 -2.11 7.13
C GLU A 84 5.46 -3.48 6.62
N ARG A 85 4.87 -3.50 5.43
CA ARG A 85 4.58 -4.75 4.72
C ARG A 85 5.62 -5.00 3.63
N ALA A 86 6.15 -6.23 3.62
CA ALA A 86 6.97 -6.68 2.50
C ALA A 86 6.13 -6.71 1.21
N PRO A 87 6.68 -6.26 0.07
CA PRO A 87 5.99 -6.35 -1.21
C PRO A 87 5.63 -7.81 -1.49
N MET A 88 4.35 -8.08 -1.73
CA MET A 88 3.91 -9.41 -2.12
C MET A 88 4.30 -9.67 -3.58
N LYS A 89 4.53 -10.94 -3.90
CA LYS A 89 4.71 -11.37 -5.29
C LYS A 89 3.40 -11.22 -6.04
N LEU A 90 3.42 -10.43 -7.10
CA LEU A 90 2.29 -10.17 -7.96
C LEU A 90 2.38 -10.99 -9.24
N GLY A 91 1.25 -11.59 -9.63
CA GLY A 91 1.11 -12.43 -10.81
C GLY A 91 1.97 -13.69 -10.78
N GLN A 92 1.94 -14.46 -11.87
CA GLN A 92 2.71 -15.70 -12.02
C GLN A 92 4.23 -15.46 -12.09
N ILE A 93 4.62 -14.26 -12.52
CA ILE A 93 6.02 -13.86 -12.71
C ILE A 93 6.68 -13.51 -11.35
N GLY A 94 5.86 -13.29 -10.31
CA GLY A 94 6.34 -13.00 -8.96
C GLY A 94 7.02 -11.64 -8.82
N LEU A 95 6.51 -10.63 -9.55
CA LEU A 95 7.00 -9.26 -9.44
C LEU A 95 6.77 -8.76 -8.02
N THR A 96 7.82 -8.30 -7.35
CA THR A 96 7.74 -7.75 -6.00
C THR A 96 7.57 -6.24 -6.07
N ALA A 97 6.32 -5.78 -5.99
CA ALA A 97 5.99 -4.37 -5.89
C ALA A 97 5.05 -4.14 -4.69
N LYS A 98 5.20 -3.00 -4.01
CA LYS A 98 4.29 -2.61 -2.92
C LYS A 98 2.92 -2.18 -3.46
N SER A 99 2.90 -1.60 -4.66
CA SER A 99 1.69 -1.11 -5.33
C SER A 99 1.84 -1.22 -6.85
N VAL A 100 0.72 -1.37 -7.55
CA VAL A 100 0.66 -1.34 -9.03
C VAL A 100 -0.38 -0.32 -9.44
N ILE A 101 0.04 0.61 -10.30
CA ILE A 101 -0.85 1.63 -10.88
C ILE A 101 -1.07 1.25 -12.35
N ALA A 102 -2.28 0.80 -12.65
CA ALA A 102 -2.67 0.51 -14.03
C ALA A 102 -3.17 1.79 -14.70
N VAL A 103 -2.51 2.21 -15.80
CA VAL A 103 -2.94 3.34 -16.62
C VAL A 103 -3.47 2.81 -17.94
N GLY A 104 -4.79 2.80 -18.10
CA GLY A 104 -5.49 2.28 -19.28
C GLY A 104 -6.26 3.35 -20.04
N SER A 105 -6.50 3.11 -21.33
CA SER A 105 -7.41 3.89 -22.18
C SER A 105 -8.09 2.97 -23.20
N GLY A 106 -9.35 3.25 -23.52
CA GLY A 106 -10.08 2.58 -24.61
C GLY A 106 -9.84 3.20 -26.00
N LYS A 107 -9.03 4.26 -26.11
CA LYS A 107 -8.76 5.00 -27.35
C LYS A 107 -7.27 5.33 -27.50
N GLY A 108 -6.79 5.35 -28.74
CA GLY A 108 -5.43 5.81 -29.09
C GLY A 108 -5.30 7.33 -28.96
N GLY A 109 -4.11 7.81 -28.60
CA GLY A 109 -3.78 9.24 -28.61
C GLY A 109 -4.26 10.07 -27.41
N VAL A 110 -4.87 9.48 -26.38
CA VAL A 110 -5.38 10.22 -25.21
C VAL A 110 -4.32 10.59 -24.17
N GLY A 111 -3.05 10.28 -24.42
CA GLY A 111 -1.95 10.57 -23.50
C GLY A 111 -1.73 9.54 -22.38
N LYS A 112 -2.23 8.30 -22.51
CA LYS A 112 -1.98 7.18 -21.57
C LYS A 112 -0.51 7.09 -21.17
N SER A 113 0.39 7.05 -22.15
CA SER A 113 1.82 6.87 -21.90
C SER A 113 2.46 8.10 -21.26
N THR A 114 1.98 9.30 -21.60
CA THR A 114 2.39 10.55 -20.96
C THR A 114 2.01 10.57 -19.49
N ILE A 115 0.78 10.18 -19.15
CA ILE A 115 0.33 10.08 -17.76
C ILE A 115 1.12 9.01 -16.99
N ALA A 116 1.31 7.83 -17.58
CA ALA A 116 2.10 6.76 -16.97
C ALA A 116 3.55 7.21 -16.66
N ALA A 117 4.21 7.85 -17.62
CA ALA A 117 5.54 8.41 -17.42
C ALA A 117 5.54 9.51 -16.34
N SER A 118 4.57 10.42 -16.37
CA SER A 118 4.46 11.53 -15.42
C SER A 118 4.28 11.03 -13.98
N ILE A 119 3.41 10.02 -13.78
CA ILE A 119 3.22 9.36 -12.48
C ILE A 119 4.53 8.69 -12.04
N ALA A 120 5.20 7.95 -12.93
CA ALA A 120 6.44 7.25 -12.61
C ALA A 120 7.55 8.21 -12.16
N TYR A 121 7.78 9.29 -12.91
CA TYR A 121 8.75 10.31 -12.55
C TYR A 121 8.37 11.08 -11.29
N GLY A 122 7.08 11.36 -11.08
CA GLY A 122 6.59 12.00 -9.86
C GLY A 122 6.88 11.15 -8.61
N LEU A 123 6.52 9.86 -8.64
CA LEU A 123 6.78 8.92 -7.54
C LEU A 123 8.28 8.75 -7.29
N LYS A 124 9.08 8.66 -8.35
CA LYS A 124 10.54 8.60 -8.21
C LYS A 124 11.12 9.84 -7.53
N ARG A 125 10.67 11.03 -7.92
CA ARG A 125 11.07 12.30 -7.28
C ARG A 125 10.64 12.38 -5.82
N ALA A 126 9.54 11.71 -5.46
CA ALA A 126 9.12 11.52 -4.06
C ALA A 126 9.93 10.45 -3.30
N GLY A 127 10.95 9.84 -3.93
CA GLY A 127 11.85 8.86 -3.31
C GLY A 127 11.40 7.41 -3.43
N CYS A 128 10.35 7.12 -4.21
CA CYS A 128 9.90 5.73 -4.42
C CYS A 128 10.83 4.96 -5.36
N ALA A 129 10.99 3.66 -5.11
CA ALA A 129 11.53 2.73 -6.10
C ALA A 129 10.44 2.44 -7.15
N VAL A 130 10.68 2.83 -8.39
CA VAL A 130 9.67 2.78 -9.47
C VAL A 130 10.17 1.96 -10.65
N GLY A 131 9.29 1.12 -11.19
CA GLY A 131 9.43 0.51 -12.50
C GLY A 131 8.31 0.99 -13.43
N LEU A 132 8.60 1.10 -14.72
CA LEU A 132 7.64 1.54 -15.74
C LEU A 132 7.52 0.44 -16.80
N MET A 133 6.32 -0.06 -17.01
CA MET A 133 6.05 -1.11 -17.99
C MET A 133 5.01 -0.62 -18.98
N ASP A 134 5.38 -0.60 -20.25
CA ASP A 134 4.44 -0.41 -21.35
C ASP A 134 4.08 -1.75 -21.98
N ALA A 135 2.79 -2.03 -21.99
CA ALA A 135 2.21 -3.25 -22.58
C ALA A 135 1.52 -2.98 -23.92
N ASP A 136 1.72 -1.78 -24.49
CA ASP A 136 1.16 -1.40 -25.79
C ASP A 136 2.01 -2.02 -26.91
N VAL A 137 1.36 -2.75 -27.82
CA VAL A 137 2.03 -3.49 -28.90
C VAL A 137 2.15 -2.65 -30.18
N TYR A 138 1.28 -1.65 -30.35
CA TYR A 138 1.08 -0.98 -31.64
C TYR A 138 1.36 0.53 -31.63
N GLY A 139 1.83 1.11 -30.51
CA GLY A 139 2.00 2.56 -30.34
C GLY A 139 3.42 3.00 -29.96
N PRO A 140 3.91 4.16 -30.45
CA PRO A 140 5.15 4.75 -29.97
C PRO A 140 4.90 5.34 -28.58
N SER A 141 5.29 4.64 -27.53
CA SER A 141 4.61 4.82 -26.23
C SER A 141 5.50 5.44 -25.16
N ILE A 142 6.55 4.76 -24.70
CA ILE A 142 7.34 5.17 -23.53
C ILE A 142 8.82 5.38 -23.84
N PRO A 143 9.53 4.48 -24.56
CA PRO A 143 10.96 4.69 -24.87
C PRO A 143 11.21 6.04 -25.57
N HIS A 144 10.33 6.43 -26.50
CA HIS A 144 10.42 7.70 -27.18
C HIS A 144 10.18 8.90 -26.24
N LEU A 145 9.20 8.81 -25.33
CA LEU A 145 8.88 9.89 -24.37
C LEU A 145 10.02 10.14 -23.38
N ILE A 146 10.78 9.09 -23.02
CA ILE A 146 11.89 9.19 -22.08
C ILE A 146 13.25 9.35 -22.77
N GLY A 147 13.27 9.54 -24.09
CA GLY A 147 14.49 9.81 -24.86
C GLY A 147 15.41 8.60 -25.06
N VAL A 148 14.87 7.38 -25.04
CA VAL A 148 15.63 6.13 -25.07
C VAL A 148 15.39 5.37 -26.37
N ASN A 149 16.48 5.08 -27.07
CA ASN A 149 16.48 4.30 -28.31
C ASN A 149 16.91 2.83 -28.11
N GLN A 150 17.26 2.46 -26.88
CA GLN A 150 17.63 1.09 -26.55
C GLN A 150 16.37 0.22 -26.50
N ARG A 151 16.51 -1.06 -26.84
CA ARG A 151 15.46 -2.07 -26.67
C ARG A 151 15.86 -3.01 -25.54
N PRO A 152 14.89 -3.59 -24.80
CA PRO A 152 15.20 -4.61 -23.80
C PRO A 152 15.98 -5.76 -24.45
N SER A 153 17.11 -6.14 -23.87
CA SER A 153 17.92 -7.26 -24.36
C SER A 153 17.45 -8.57 -23.72
N THR A 154 17.60 -9.69 -24.41
CA THR A 154 17.38 -11.01 -23.81
C THR A 154 18.69 -11.55 -23.27
N GLU A 155 18.71 -11.96 -22.01
CA GLU A 155 19.85 -12.59 -21.35
C GLU A 155 19.35 -13.81 -20.56
N ASN A 156 19.93 -15.00 -20.79
CA ASN A 156 19.51 -16.24 -20.12
C ASN A 156 17.99 -16.54 -20.21
N GLN A 157 17.39 -16.34 -21.39
CA GLN A 157 15.94 -16.46 -21.64
C GLN A 157 15.05 -15.51 -20.82
N LYS A 158 15.64 -14.47 -20.20
CA LYS A 158 14.91 -13.42 -19.49
C LYS A 158 15.09 -12.09 -20.22
N ILE A 159 14.04 -11.28 -20.26
CA ILE A 159 14.13 -9.93 -20.79
C ILE A 159 14.75 -9.04 -19.73
N ARG A 160 15.87 -8.40 -20.05
CA ARG A 160 16.55 -7.41 -19.21
C ARG A 160 15.93 -6.03 -19.49
N PRO A 161 15.29 -5.40 -18.50
CA PRO A 161 14.75 -4.05 -18.66
C PRO A 161 15.85 -3.04 -18.97
N ILE A 162 15.47 -1.96 -19.65
CA ILE A 162 16.35 -0.81 -19.83
C ILE A 162 16.35 -0.01 -18.53
N GLU A 163 17.49 0.57 -18.18
CA GLU A 163 17.60 1.43 -17.01
C GLU A 163 17.73 2.90 -17.43
N VAL A 164 16.84 3.74 -16.91
CA VAL A 164 16.71 5.15 -17.30
C VAL A 164 16.55 5.98 -16.05
N ASP A 165 17.50 6.88 -15.79
CA ASP A 165 17.58 7.70 -14.59
C ASP A 165 17.60 6.88 -13.27
N GLY A 166 17.83 5.56 -13.30
CA GLY A 166 17.65 4.65 -12.15
C GLY A 166 16.23 4.06 -12.00
N MET A 167 15.39 4.15 -13.02
CA MET A 167 14.13 3.39 -13.16
C MET A 167 14.32 2.24 -14.15
N LYS A 168 13.74 1.08 -13.84
CA LYS A 168 13.66 -0.04 -14.78
C LYS A 168 12.46 0.16 -15.70
N VAL A 169 12.70 0.17 -17.00
CA VAL A 169 11.69 0.41 -18.04
C VAL A 169 11.60 -0.81 -18.95
N MET A 170 10.37 -1.27 -19.16
CA MET A 170 10.01 -2.34 -20.09
C MET A 170 9.03 -1.79 -21.12
N SER A 171 9.23 -2.10 -22.40
CA SER A 171 8.31 -1.76 -23.50
C SER A 171 8.24 -2.95 -24.45
N MET A 172 7.03 -3.31 -24.88
CA MET A 172 6.81 -4.36 -25.89
C MET A 172 6.76 -3.82 -27.32
N GLY A 173 6.47 -2.53 -27.49
CA GLY A 173 6.54 -1.80 -28.77
C GLY A 173 7.93 -1.27 -29.11
#